data_AF-A0A0P9E9Q3-F1
#
_entry.id   AF-A0A0P9E9Q3-F1
#
_cell.length_a   1.000
_cell.length_b   1.000
_cell.length_c   1.000
_cell.angle_alpha   90.00
_cell.angle_beta   90.00
_cell.angle_gamma   90.00
#
_symmetry.space_group_name_H-M   'P 1'
#
loop_
_entity.id
_entity.type
_entity.pdbx_description
1 polymer ?
#
loop_
_entity_poly.entity_id
_entity_poly.type
_entity_poly.pdbx_seq_one_letter_code
_entity_poly.pdbx_strand_id
1 'polypeptide(L)'
;MEKEEVKAILTDEKLSAIKSMLEKDHVIDCVLLLHLDKGRWKNAKAFMQELKLTLSDGTFRARMMEIENLGLAKSVAIDPLKKYYVKTEFGEKVAKLLLEFFGQVKSFVG
;
A
#
# COMPACT_ATOMS: atom_id res chain seq x y z
N MET A 1 -11.79 25.83 5.59
CA MET A 1 -12.05 24.39 5.64
C MET A 1 -10.81 23.63 5.21
N GLU A 2 -10.34 23.82 3.97
CA GLU A 2 -9.11 23.20 3.44
C GLU A 2 -7.87 23.41 4.33
N LYS A 3 -7.65 24.62 4.85
CA LYS A 3 -6.52 24.90 5.75
C LYS A 3 -6.53 24.04 7.03
N GLU A 4 -7.70 23.77 7.59
CA GLU A 4 -7.83 22.95 8.81
C GLU A 4 -7.68 21.46 8.48
N GLU A 5 -8.15 21.01 7.32
CA GLU A 5 -7.93 19.64 6.83
C GLU A 5 -6.45 19.37 6.57
N VAL A 6 -5.77 20.30 5.90
CA VAL A 6 -4.31 20.22 5.70
C VAL A 6 -3.58 20.17 7.04
N LYS A 7 -3.96 21.03 7.99
CA LYS A 7 -3.38 20.99 9.33
C LYS A 7 -3.61 19.63 9.99
N ALA A 8 -4.82 19.09 9.95
CA ALA A 8 -5.13 17.78 10.50
C ALA A 8 -4.28 16.68 9.86
N ILE A 9 -4.15 16.64 8.53
CA ILE A 9 -3.30 15.67 7.83
C ILE A 9 -1.84 15.75 8.30
N LEU A 10 -1.35 16.97 8.57
CA LEU A 10 0.03 17.21 8.98
C LEU A 10 0.29 16.97 10.48
N THR A 11 -0.73 17.10 11.34
CA THR A 11 -0.56 17.08 12.80
C THR A 11 -1.24 15.93 13.53
N ASP A 12 -2.30 15.34 12.96
CA ASP A 12 -2.91 14.14 13.53
C ASP A 12 -1.94 12.97 13.40
N GLU A 13 -1.67 12.28 14.50
CA GLU A 13 -0.64 11.23 14.56
C GLU A 13 -0.91 10.11 13.55
N LYS A 14 -2.16 9.68 13.44
CA LYS A 14 -2.54 8.56 12.57
C LYS A 14 -2.52 8.97 11.09
N LEU A 15 -3.07 10.13 10.76
CA LEU A 15 -3.06 10.65 9.39
C LEU A 15 -1.63 10.97 8.92
N SER A 16 -0.83 11.57 9.80
CA SER A 16 0.58 11.87 9.52
C SER A 16 1.39 10.59 9.27
N ALA A 17 1.18 9.54 10.08
CA ALA A 17 1.82 8.24 9.86
C ALA A 17 1.42 7.59 8.53
N ILE A 18 0.12 7.62 8.17
CA ILE A 18 -0.36 7.10 6.87
C ILE A 18 0.23 7.90 5.71
N LYS A 19 0.24 9.23 5.82
CA LYS A 19 0.86 10.12 4.82
C LYS A 19 2.34 9.77 4.62
N SER A 20 3.12 9.72 5.69
CA SER A 20 4.55 9.39 5.63
C SER A 20 4.81 8.01 5.07
N MET A 21 3.92 7.04 5.32
CA MET A 21 3.98 5.74 4.65
C MET A 21 3.73 5.89 3.14
N LEU A 22 2.66 6.58 2.72
CA LEU A 22 2.32 6.74 1.29
C LEU A 22 3.40 7.48 0.48
N GLU A 23 4.20 8.34 1.12
CA GLU A 23 5.31 9.06 0.49
C GLU A 23 6.51 8.17 0.14
N LYS A 24 6.60 6.97 0.71
CA LYS A 24 7.74 6.07 0.49
C LYS A 24 7.64 5.33 -0.83
N ASP A 25 8.81 5.07 -1.42
CA ASP A 25 8.93 4.31 -2.66
C ASP A 25 8.21 2.96 -2.58
N HIS A 26 7.50 2.61 -3.64
CA HIS A 26 6.77 1.35 -3.79
C HIS A 26 5.68 1.05 -2.76
N VAL A 27 5.32 1.98 -1.86
CA VAL A 27 4.19 1.74 -0.92
C VAL A 27 2.88 1.64 -1.66
N ILE A 28 2.60 2.60 -2.54
CA ILE A 28 1.37 2.60 -3.33
C ILE A 28 1.29 1.33 -4.18
N ASP A 29 2.39 0.93 -4.82
CA ASP A 29 2.48 -0.34 -5.55
C ASP A 29 2.10 -1.52 -4.64
N CYS A 30 2.66 -1.60 -3.43
CA CYS A 30 2.36 -2.68 -2.48
C CYS A 30 0.90 -2.66 -2.00
N VAL A 31 0.30 -1.49 -1.79
CA VAL A 31 -1.13 -1.36 -1.45
C VAL A 31 -2.01 -1.87 -2.59
N LEU A 32 -1.67 -1.52 -3.84
CA LEU A 32 -2.40 -2.00 -5.03
C LEU A 32 -2.19 -3.50 -5.27
N LEU A 33 -0.99 -4.02 -5.05
CA LEU A 33 -0.70 -5.45 -5.08
C LEU A 33 -1.55 -6.21 -4.04
N LEU A 34 -1.71 -5.67 -2.83
CA LEU A 34 -2.59 -6.24 -1.80
C LEU A 34 -4.07 -6.19 -2.21
N HIS A 35 -4.51 -5.10 -2.83
CA HIS A 35 -5.87 -4.99 -3.37
C HIS A 35 -6.17 -6.13 -4.35
N LEU A 36 -5.19 -6.47 -5.20
CA LEU A 36 -5.23 -7.60 -6.15
C LEU A 36 -4.90 -8.98 -5.53
N ASP A 37 -4.89 -9.09 -4.20
CA ASP A 37 -4.58 -10.32 -3.46
C ASP A 37 -3.18 -10.91 -3.73
N LYS A 38 -2.22 -10.06 -4.11
CA LYS A 38 -0.82 -10.42 -4.37
C LYS A 38 0.09 -10.21 -3.16
N GLY A 39 -0.39 -10.45 -1.95
CA GLY A 39 0.38 -10.29 -0.71
C GLY A 39 1.44 -11.38 -0.45
N ARG A 40 1.67 -12.30 -1.39
CA ARG A 40 2.81 -13.24 -1.40
C ARG A 40 3.89 -12.69 -2.32
N TRP A 41 5.15 -12.68 -1.86
CA TRP A 41 6.28 -12.19 -2.65
C TRP A 41 6.36 -12.80 -4.05
N LYS A 42 6.22 -14.13 -4.17
CA LYS A 42 6.22 -14.83 -5.47
C LYS A 42 5.18 -14.26 -6.46
N ASN A 43 3.99 -13.93 -5.97
CA ASN A 43 2.89 -13.43 -6.80
C ASN A 43 3.07 -11.96 -7.17
N ALA A 44 3.51 -11.14 -6.21
CA ALA A 44 3.87 -9.74 -6.45
C ALA A 44 4.99 -9.64 -7.48
N LYS A 45 6.08 -10.39 -7.28
CA LYS A 45 7.22 -10.44 -8.20
C LYS A 45 6.78 -10.79 -9.62
N ALA A 46 6.00 -11.86 -9.79
CA ALA A 46 5.55 -12.29 -11.11
C ALA A 46 4.75 -11.19 -11.84
N PHE A 47 3.84 -10.52 -11.12
CA PHE A 47 3.04 -9.43 -11.69
C PHE A 47 3.89 -8.20 -12.04
N MET A 48 4.81 -7.79 -11.17
CA MET A 48 5.71 -6.68 -11.47
C MET A 48 6.60 -6.98 -12.69
N GLN A 49 7.09 -8.22 -12.81
CA GLN A 49 7.89 -8.65 -13.96
C GLN A 49 7.10 -8.66 -15.27
N GLU A 50 5.84 -9.10 -15.25
CA GLU A 50 4.93 -9.03 -16.40
C GLU A 50 4.79 -7.59 -16.92
N LEU A 51 4.74 -6.62 -16.01
CA LEU A 51 4.67 -5.19 -16.32
C LEU A 51 6.04 -4.55 -16.63
N LYS A 52 7.12 -5.33 -16.62
CA LYS A 52 8.52 -4.85 -16.76
C LYS A 52 8.92 -3.83 -15.70
N LEU A 53 8.32 -3.91 -14.50
CA LEU A 53 8.62 -3.07 -13.34
C LEU A 53 9.55 -3.79 -12.36
N THR A 54 10.30 -3.01 -11.59
CA THR A 54 11.23 -3.52 -10.58
C THR A 54 10.63 -3.35 -9.19
N LEU A 55 10.64 -4.43 -8.41
CA LEU A 55 10.41 -4.44 -6.98
C LEU A 55 11.34 -5.51 -6.40
N SER A 56 12.08 -5.20 -5.34
CA SER A 56 12.95 -6.20 -4.68
C SER A 56 12.21 -6.91 -3.54
N ASP A 57 12.64 -8.11 -3.17
CA ASP A 57 12.06 -8.83 -2.00
C ASP A 57 12.23 -8.02 -0.71
N GLY A 58 13.42 -7.41 -0.52
CA GLY A 58 13.70 -6.56 0.64
C GLY A 58 12.77 -5.36 0.72
N THR A 59 12.58 -4.64 -0.40
CA THR A 59 11.66 -3.50 -0.48
C THR A 59 10.23 -3.95 -0.24
N PHE A 60 9.76 -5.00 -0.91
CA PHE A 60 8.41 -5.55 -0.73
C PHE A 60 8.14 -5.88 0.74
N ARG A 61 9.04 -6.60 1.42
CA ARG A 61 8.88 -6.95 2.83
C ARG A 61 8.87 -5.72 3.72
N ALA A 62 9.77 -4.76 3.49
CA ALA A 62 9.83 -3.52 4.26
C ALA A 62 8.50 -2.75 4.17
N ARG A 63 7.94 -2.63 2.96
CA ARG A 63 6.64 -1.96 2.75
C ARG A 63 5.48 -2.73 3.35
N MET A 64 5.43 -4.05 3.18
CA MET A 64 4.37 -4.87 3.75
C MET A 64 4.36 -4.83 5.28
N MET A 65 5.53 -4.81 5.94
CA MET A 65 5.62 -4.63 7.40
C MET A 65 5.06 -3.27 7.83
N GLU A 66 5.36 -2.21 7.11
CA GLU A 66 4.85 -0.88 7.43
C GLU A 66 3.33 -0.76 7.24
N ILE A 67 2.82 -1.29 6.12
CA ILE A 67 1.40 -1.40 5.82
C ILE A 67 0.67 -2.24 6.89
N GLU A 68 1.30 -3.33 7.36
CA GLU A 68 0.79 -4.16 8.47
C GLU A 68 0.78 -3.38 9.79
N ASN A 69 1.87 -2.69 10.14
CA ASN A 69 1.99 -1.93 11.39
C ASN A 69 0.94 -0.80 11.49
N LEU A 70 0.54 -0.22 10.36
CA LEU A 70 -0.51 0.80 10.29
C LEU A 70 -1.93 0.22 10.16
N GLY A 71 -2.07 -1.10 10.14
CA GLY A 71 -3.35 -1.81 10.13
C GLY A 71 -4.03 -1.89 8.75
N LEU A 72 -3.34 -1.54 7.67
CA LEU A 72 -3.86 -1.68 6.30
C LEU A 72 -3.76 -3.14 5.82
N ALA A 73 -2.81 -3.90 6.38
CA ALA A 73 -2.67 -5.32 6.11
C ALA A 73 -2.59 -6.11 7.42
N LYS A 74 -2.75 -7.42 7.30
CA LYS A 74 -2.42 -8.40 8.34
C LYS A 74 -1.66 -9.55 7.71
N SER A 75 -0.73 -10.13 8.44
CA SER A 75 -0.06 -11.35 8.01
C SER A 75 -0.82 -12.60 8.41
N VAL A 76 -0.74 -13.61 7.55
CA VAL A 76 -1.29 -14.94 7.75
C VAL A 76 -0.13 -15.93 7.63
N ALA A 77 0.07 -16.72 8.67
CA ALA A 77 1.08 -17.77 8.68
C ALA A 77 0.73 -18.86 7.67
N ILE A 78 1.72 -19.32 6.91
CA ILE A 78 1.67 -20.53 6.08
C ILE A 78 2.33 -21.67 6.85
N ASP A 79 3.50 -21.39 7.40
CA ASP A 79 4.30 -22.25 8.26
C ASP A 79 5.09 -21.37 9.25
N PRO A 80 5.86 -21.93 10.22
CA PRO A 80 6.59 -21.13 11.22
C PRO A 80 7.57 -20.09 10.64
N LEU A 81 8.01 -20.25 9.38
CA LEU A 81 8.99 -19.40 8.72
C LEU A 81 8.39 -18.57 7.59
N LYS A 82 7.19 -18.92 7.11
CA LYS A 82 6.54 -18.28 5.98
C LYS A 82 5.22 -17.64 6.37
N LYS A 83 5.08 -16.37 6.00
CA LYS A 83 3.81 -15.63 6.07
C LYS A 83 3.47 -15.00 4.73
N TYR A 84 2.21 -14.66 4.55
CA TYR A 84 1.75 -13.79 3.48
C TYR A 84 0.87 -12.70 4.03
N TYR A 85 0.72 -11.61 3.29
CA TYR A 85 -0.09 -10.47 3.72
C TYR A 85 -1.46 -10.51 3.05
N VAL A 86 -2.47 -10.09 3.78
CA VAL A 86 -3.83 -9.86 3.25
C VAL A 86 -4.29 -8.48 3.67
N LYS A 87 -5.05 -7.82 2.80
CA LYS A 87 -5.66 -6.52 3.11
C LYS A 87 -6.67 -6.63 4.26
N THR A 88 -6.72 -5.60 5.10
CA THR A 88 -7.83 -5.40 6.05
C THR A 88 -8.97 -4.63 5.37
N GLU A 89 -10.11 -4.48 6.03
CA GLU A 89 -11.18 -3.59 5.54
C GLU A 89 -10.69 -2.15 5.41
N PHE A 90 -9.85 -1.70 6.35
CA PHE A 90 -9.23 -0.38 6.28
C PHE A 90 -8.30 -0.25 5.08
N GLY A 91 -7.40 -1.22 4.87
CA GLY A 91 -6.50 -1.24 3.71
C GLY A 91 -7.24 -1.28 2.37
N GLU A 92 -8.35 -2.01 2.29
CA GLU A 92 -9.20 -2.04 1.10
C GLU A 92 -9.83 -0.68 0.79
N LYS A 93 -10.30 0.05 1.82
CA LYS A 93 -10.81 1.42 1.65
C LYS A 93 -9.71 2.37 1.16
N VAL A 94 -8.52 2.30 1.74
CA VAL A 94 -7.37 3.12 1.31
C VAL A 94 -6.97 2.80 -0.13
N ALA A 95 -6.90 1.52 -0.50
CA ALA A 95 -6.57 1.12 -1.87
C ALA A 95 -7.58 1.65 -2.90
N LYS A 96 -8.87 1.62 -2.57
CA LYS A 96 -9.94 2.19 -3.42
C LYS A 96 -9.82 3.70 -3.58
N LEU A 97 -9.49 4.44 -2.50
CA LEU A 97 -9.24 5.88 -2.59
C LEU A 97 -8.04 6.20 -3.47
N LEU A 98 -6.97 5.40 -3.41
CA LEU A 98 -5.80 5.55 -4.29
C LEU A 98 -6.17 5.26 -5.75
N LEU A 99 -6.95 4.20 -6.02
CA LEU A 99 -7.44 3.89 -7.37
C LEU A 99 -8.30 5.02 -7.93
N GLU A 100 -9.20 5.57 -7.13
CA GLU A 100 -10.02 6.71 -7.50
C GLU A 100 -9.16 7.94 -7.80
N PHE A 101 -8.22 8.27 -6.92
CA PHE A 101 -7.28 9.38 -7.11
C PHE A 101 -6.53 9.26 -8.44
N PHE A 102 -5.88 8.12 -8.72
CA PHE A 102 -5.15 7.93 -9.98
C PHE A 102 -6.08 7.85 -11.20
N GLY A 103 -7.31 7.36 -11.04
CA GLY A 103 -8.34 7.40 -12.07
C GLY A 103 -8.71 8.83 -12.47
N GLN A 104 -8.90 9.71 -11.48
CA GLN A 104 -9.15 11.13 -11.71
C GLN A 104 -7.92 11.84 -12.30
N VAL A 105 -6.72 11.63 -11.75
CA VAL A 105 -5.48 12.20 -12.28
C VAL A 105 -5.29 11.82 -13.74
N LYS A 106 -5.55 10.55 -14.11
CA LYS A 106 -5.49 10.08 -15.50
C LYS A 106 -6.40 10.90 -16.43
N SER A 107 -7.58 11.34 -15.97
CA SER A 107 -8.49 12.16 -16.76
C SER A 107 -8.01 13.60 -16.98
N PHE A 108 -7.02 14.06 -16.21
CA PHE A 108 -6.43 15.39 -16.35
C PHE A 108 -5.15 15.40 -17.19
N VAL A 109 -4.46 14.26 -17.26
CA VAL A 109 -3.14 14.13 -17.93
C VAL A 109 -3.20 13.33 -19.23
N GLY A 110 -4.34 12.72 -19.54
CA GLY A 110 -4.61 11.97 -20.79
C GLY A 110 -5.57 12.73 -21.70
#